data_AF-A0AAP0RJP7-F1
#
_entry.id   AF-A0AAP0RJP7-F1
#
_cell.length_a   1.000
_cell.length_b   1.000
_cell.length_c   1.000
_cell.angle_alpha   90.00
_cell.angle_beta   90.00
_cell.angle_gamma   90.00
#
_symmetry.space_group_name_H-M   'P 1'
#
loop_
_entity.id
_entity.type
_entity.pdbx_description
1 polymer ?
#
loop_
_entity_poly.entity_id
_entity_poly.type
_entity_poly.pdbx_seq_one_letter_code
_entity_poly.pdbx_strand_id
1 'polypeptide(L)'
;MSKDIIRDLWAGNFVNWVELGAQGTARGVFIMWDNRVLSKVDEGIGVFSTSCVFKNIDDGFQWIFIGVYGPNDDNLRVSCWLELKDFYAKWALPWCVAGDFNVVRFPNEKKGGDHLSLAMRLFLDFVESNELIGPPIIGGWFTWSSNRDIPSLSRLDRFLFSPL
;
A
#
# COMPACT_ATOMS: atom_id res chain seq x y z
N MET A 1 3.58 9.11 17.06
CA MET A 1 4.94 8.68 17.52
C MET A 1 5.79 9.90 17.91
N SER A 2 6.89 9.78 18.70
CA SER A 2 7.76 10.95 19.00
C SER A 2 8.70 11.27 17.83
N LYS A 3 9.05 12.55 17.66
CA LYS A 3 9.90 13.01 16.54
C LYS A 3 11.31 12.38 16.56
N ASP A 4 11.83 12.08 17.75
CA ASP A 4 13.16 11.49 17.91
C ASP A 4 13.18 10.03 17.40
N ILE A 5 12.15 9.25 17.75
CA ILE A 5 11.99 7.87 17.23
C ILE A 5 11.91 7.86 15.70
N ILE A 6 11.19 8.82 15.10
CA ILE A 6 11.07 8.90 13.63
C ILE A 6 12.42 9.19 12.97
N ARG A 7 13.22 10.08 13.56
CA ARG A 7 14.55 10.41 13.05
C ARG A 7 15.51 9.24 13.19
N ASP A 8 15.40 8.48 14.28
CA ASP A 8 16.19 7.28 14.50
C ASP A 8 15.82 6.18 13.48
N LEU A 9 14.52 5.96 13.23
CA LEU A 9 14.03 5.01 12.22
C LEU A 9 14.48 5.39 10.81
N TRP A 10 14.46 6.68 10.48
CA TRP A 10 14.89 7.19 9.17
C TRP A 10 16.41 7.25 9.01
N ALA A 11 17.15 7.28 10.13
CA ALA A 11 18.56 7.65 10.20
C ALA A 11 18.85 9.06 9.63
N GLY A 12 18.02 10.06 9.96
CA GLY A 12 18.26 11.44 9.53
C GLY A 12 17.21 12.46 9.94
N ASN A 13 17.54 13.74 9.75
CA ASN A 13 16.70 14.88 10.14
C ASN A 13 15.72 15.35 9.05
N PHE A 14 15.98 14.97 7.81
CA PHE A 14 15.21 15.38 6.63
C PHE A 14 14.05 14.43 6.39
N VAL A 15 13.21 14.24 7.40
CA VAL A 15 12.08 13.31 7.36
C VAL A 15 10.81 14.00 7.78
N ASN A 16 9.79 13.85 6.94
CA ASN A 16 8.42 14.12 7.30
C ASN A 16 7.63 12.81 7.21
N TRP A 17 6.47 12.76 7.85
CA TRP A 17 5.64 11.57 7.89
C TRP A 17 4.15 11.90 7.97
N VAL A 18 3.32 10.91 7.65
CA VAL A 18 1.89 10.85 7.99
C VAL A 18 1.62 9.48 8.58
N GLU A 19 0.69 9.41 9.52
CA GLU A 19 0.30 8.15 10.16
C GLU A 19 -1.22 7.98 10.19
N LEU A 20 -1.66 6.79 9.81
CA LEU A 20 -2.90 6.22 10.28
C LEU A 20 -2.57 5.49 11.59
N GLY A 21 -3.14 5.93 12.71
CA GLY A 21 -2.88 5.33 14.02
C GLY A 21 -3.32 3.86 14.10
N ALA A 22 -2.54 3.05 14.83
CA ALA A 22 -2.94 1.68 15.16
C ALA A 22 -4.15 1.68 16.11
N GLN A 23 -4.98 0.64 16.02
CA GLN A 23 -6.06 0.39 16.98
C GLN A 23 -5.71 -0.85 17.81
N GLY A 24 -5.25 -0.62 19.04
CA GLY A 24 -4.68 -1.67 19.87
C GLY A 24 -3.37 -2.20 19.25
N THR A 25 -3.29 -3.51 19.02
CA THR A 25 -2.12 -4.18 18.42
C THR A 25 -2.25 -4.40 16.91
N ALA A 26 -3.31 -3.89 16.29
CA ALA A 26 -3.61 -4.12 14.88
C ALA A 26 -3.71 -2.79 14.14
N ARG A 27 -3.60 -2.90 12.80
CA ARG A 27 -3.66 -1.76 11.87
C ARG A 27 -2.47 -0.83 12.05
N GLY A 28 -2.63 0.36 11.48
CA GLY A 28 -1.60 1.37 11.45
C GLY A 28 -0.90 1.36 10.10
N VAL A 29 -0.77 2.53 9.51
CA VAL A 29 0.02 2.73 8.30
C VAL A 29 0.89 3.95 8.54
N PHE A 30 2.15 3.84 8.17
CA PHE A 30 3.13 4.89 8.35
C PHE A 30 3.79 5.19 7.01
N ILE A 31 3.71 6.44 6.55
CA ILE A 31 4.40 6.91 5.35
C ILE A 31 5.47 7.89 5.80
N MET A 32 6.72 7.62 5.44
CA MET A 32 7.86 8.48 5.68
C MET A 32 8.49 8.86 4.35
N TRP A 33 9.00 10.08 4.25
CA TRP A 33 9.71 10.51 3.05
C TRP A 33 10.81 11.51 3.37
N ASP A 34 11.78 11.57 2.45
CA ASP A 34 12.82 12.59 2.46
C ASP A 34 12.22 13.94 2.04
N ASN A 35 12.17 14.90 2.97
CA ASN A 35 11.61 16.22 2.70
C ASN A 35 12.49 17.11 1.80
N ARG A 36 13.66 16.61 1.36
CA ARG A 36 14.50 17.23 0.31
C ARG A 36 14.15 16.73 -1.09
N VAL A 37 13.44 15.61 -1.21
CA VAL A 37 13.03 15.01 -2.49
C VAL A 37 11.54 15.27 -2.77
N LEU A 38 10.70 15.13 -1.74
CA LEU A 38 9.25 15.27 -1.85
C LEU A 38 8.71 16.33 -0.90
N SER A 39 7.85 17.19 -1.42
CA SER A 39 7.02 18.10 -0.64
C SER A 39 5.58 17.58 -0.57
N LYS A 40 4.99 17.53 0.63
CA LYS A 40 3.60 17.11 0.83
C LYS A 40 2.67 18.30 0.53
N VAL A 41 1.73 18.10 -0.40
CA VAL A 41 0.76 19.10 -0.84
C VAL A 41 -0.55 18.95 -0.07
N ASP A 42 -1.06 17.73 0.02
CA ASP A 42 -2.29 17.38 0.75
C ASP A 42 -2.16 15.95 1.30
N GLU A 43 -3.05 15.57 2.20
CA GLU A 43 -3.12 14.23 2.77
C GLU A 43 -4.56 13.72 2.89
N GLY A 44 -4.69 12.40 3.03
CA GLY A 44 -5.92 11.72 3.36
C GLY A 44 -5.64 10.63 4.39
N ILE A 45 -6.47 10.55 5.42
CA ILE A 45 -6.41 9.47 6.41
C ILE A 45 -7.74 8.75 6.36
N GLY A 46 -7.69 7.49 5.95
CA GLY A 46 -8.83 6.61 5.85
C GLY A 46 -8.90 5.67 7.05
N VAL A 47 -9.65 4.59 6.85
CA VAL A 47 -9.84 3.50 7.79
C VAL A 47 -8.78 2.43 7.54
N PHE A 48 -8.46 2.11 6.28
CA PHE A 48 -7.51 1.05 5.92
C PHE A 48 -6.20 1.58 5.35
N SER A 49 -6.19 2.85 4.95
CA SER A 49 -5.08 3.46 4.23
C SER A 49 -4.86 4.91 4.66
N THR A 50 -3.67 5.42 4.38
CA THR A 50 -3.37 6.85 4.43
C THR A 50 -2.66 7.25 3.14
N SER A 51 -2.86 8.47 2.71
CA SER A 51 -2.39 8.97 1.43
C SER A 51 -1.76 10.35 1.56
N CYS A 52 -0.81 10.62 0.67
CA CYS A 52 -0.18 11.92 0.50
C CYS A 52 -0.20 12.29 -0.98
N VAL A 53 -0.58 13.52 -1.28
CA VAL A 53 -0.21 14.14 -2.56
C VAL A 53 1.19 14.68 -2.41
N PHE A 54 2.12 14.14 -3.18
CA PHE A 54 3.48 14.63 -3.25
C PHE A 54 3.68 15.50 -4.47
N LYS A 55 4.55 16.50 -4.29
CA LYS A 55 5.18 17.25 -5.37
C LYS A 55 6.69 17.03 -5.28
N ASN A 56 7.26 16.51 -6.36
CA ASN A 56 8.70 16.38 -6.53
C ASN A 56 9.39 17.75 -6.47
N ILE A 57 10.52 17.84 -5.77
CA ILE A 57 11.26 19.10 -5.61
C ILE A 57 12.03 19.48 -6.87
N ASP A 58 12.51 18.50 -7.64
CA ASP A 58 13.35 18.69 -8.81
C ASP A 58 12.58 19.13 -10.07
N ASP A 59 11.46 18.49 -10.37
CA ASP A 59 10.67 18.73 -11.60
C ASP A 59 9.27 19.29 -11.34
N GLY A 60 8.81 19.31 -10.08
CA GLY A 60 7.49 19.78 -9.71
C GLY A 60 6.33 18.84 -10.06
N PHE A 61 6.62 17.62 -10.52
CA PHE A 61 5.62 16.60 -10.85
C PHE A 61 4.80 16.22 -9.60
N GLN A 62 3.48 16.12 -9.76
CA GLN A 62 2.56 15.80 -8.69
C GLN A 62 1.94 14.42 -8.86
N TRP A 63 1.91 13.67 -7.76
CA TRP A 63 1.41 12.31 -7.74
C TRP A 63 0.92 11.93 -6.34
N ILE A 64 0.10 10.90 -6.25
CA ILE A 64 -0.47 10.41 -5.00
C ILE A 64 0.32 9.16 -4.59
N PHE A 65 0.77 9.11 -3.35
CA PHE A 65 1.19 7.86 -2.72
C PHE A 65 0.16 7.45 -1.68
N ILE A 66 -0.28 6.19 -1.73
CA ILE A 66 -1.22 5.62 -0.77
C ILE A 66 -0.57 4.42 -0.10
N GLY A 67 -0.35 4.51 1.21
CA GLY A 67 0.01 3.38 2.05
C GLY A 67 -1.25 2.62 2.46
N VAL A 68 -1.31 1.32 2.21
CA VAL A 68 -2.45 0.46 2.56
C VAL A 68 -2.05 -0.66 3.51
N TYR A 69 -2.93 -0.93 4.48
CA TYR A 69 -2.92 -2.17 5.24
C TYR A 69 -4.31 -2.81 5.14
N GLY A 70 -4.46 -3.67 4.14
CA GLY A 70 -5.72 -4.28 3.75
C GLY A 70 -6.27 -5.20 4.84
N PRO A 71 -7.60 -5.27 5.02
CA PRO A 71 -8.21 -6.16 6.01
C PRO A 71 -8.12 -7.63 5.58
N ASN A 72 -8.06 -8.53 6.57
CA ASN A 72 -8.15 -9.96 6.33
C ASN A 72 -9.61 -10.45 6.11
N ASP A 73 -10.60 -9.64 6.49
CA ASP A 73 -12.03 -9.90 6.32
C ASP A 73 -12.51 -9.52 4.91
N ASP A 74 -13.15 -10.46 4.20
CA ASP A 74 -13.64 -10.27 2.84
C ASP A 74 -14.69 -9.15 2.72
N ASN A 75 -15.54 -8.95 3.72
CA ASN A 75 -16.55 -7.89 3.69
C ASN A 75 -15.91 -6.50 3.80
N LEU A 76 -14.83 -6.40 4.58
CA LEU A 76 -14.10 -5.14 4.76
C LEU A 76 -13.19 -4.83 3.56
N ARG A 77 -12.76 -5.83 2.79
CA ARG A 77 -11.93 -5.61 1.58
C ARG A 77 -12.65 -4.72 0.57
N VAL A 78 -13.95 -4.90 0.37
CA VAL A 78 -14.74 -4.05 -0.55
C VAL A 78 -14.69 -2.58 -0.10
N SER A 79 -14.87 -2.32 1.20
CA SER A 79 -14.75 -0.97 1.75
C SER A 79 -13.34 -0.41 1.58
N CYS A 80 -12.30 -1.23 1.75
CA CYS A 80 -10.92 -0.83 1.48
C CYS A 80 -10.72 -0.41 0.02
N TRP A 81 -11.24 -1.16 -0.95
CA TRP A 81 -11.14 -0.82 -2.38
C TRP A 81 -11.86 0.47 -2.73
N LEU A 82 -13.03 0.72 -2.13
CA LEU A 82 -13.77 1.97 -2.30
C LEU A 82 -13.00 3.16 -1.71
N GLU A 83 -12.44 3.01 -0.51
CA GLU A 83 -11.62 4.05 0.12
C GLU A 83 -10.42 4.46 -0.75
N LEU A 84 -9.71 3.48 -1.35
CA LEU A 84 -8.61 3.77 -2.27
C LEU A 84 -9.09 4.53 -3.52
N LYS A 85 -10.26 4.19 -4.05
CA LYS A 85 -10.88 4.90 -5.17
C LYS A 85 -11.30 6.32 -4.80
N ASP A 86 -11.81 6.53 -3.59
CA ASP A 86 -12.19 7.86 -3.11
C ASP A 86 -10.96 8.78 -3.01
N PHE A 87 -9.82 8.26 -2.56
CA PHE A 87 -8.55 8.99 -2.61
C PHE A 87 -8.14 9.33 -4.03
N TYR A 88 -8.16 8.37 -4.96
CA TYR A 88 -7.88 8.66 -6.37
C TYR A 88 -8.84 9.73 -6.93
N ALA A 89 -10.14 9.62 -6.68
CA ALA A 89 -11.15 10.55 -7.18
C ALA A 89 -11.02 11.97 -6.60
N LYS A 90 -10.54 12.09 -5.35
CA LYS A 90 -10.34 13.38 -4.68
C LYS A 90 -9.32 14.26 -5.42
N TRP A 91 -8.22 13.67 -5.90
CA TRP A 91 -7.11 14.43 -6.48
C TRP A 91 -6.92 14.24 -7.98
N ALA A 92 -7.35 13.10 -8.53
CA ALA A 92 -7.27 12.77 -9.96
C ALA A 92 -5.87 12.97 -10.56
N LEU A 93 -4.82 12.58 -9.82
CA LEU A 93 -3.42 12.60 -10.22
C LEU A 93 -2.91 11.16 -10.44
N PRO A 94 -1.78 10.97 -11.16
CA PRO A 94 -1.09 9.68 -11.18
C PRO A 94 -0.84 9.19 -9.75
N TRP A 95 -1.01 7.90 -9.51
CA TRP A 95 -1.01 7.35 -8.16
C TRP A 95 -0.25 6.05 -8.04
N CYS A 96 0.34 5.84 -6.87
CA CYS A 96 0.97 4.61 -6.44
C CYS A 96 0.32 4.16 -5.13
N VAL A 97 -0.26 2.97 -5.12
CA VAL A 97 -0.74 2.30 -3.92
C VAL A 97 0.26 1.23 -3.52
N ALA A 98 0.71 1.25 -2.27
CA ALA A 98 1.69 0.30 -1.79
C ALA A 98 1.43 -0.16 -0.36
N GLY A 99 1.81 -1.40 -0.07
CA GLY A 99 1.69 -2.00 1.26
C GLY A 99 1.19 -3.43 1.19
N ASP A 100 0.65 -3.89 2.32
CA ASP A 100 0.08 -5.24 2.48
C ASP A 100 -1.40 -5.20 2.11
N PHE A 101 -1.76 -5.90 1.04
CA PHE A 101 -3.16 -5.99 0.59
C PHE A 101 -3.94 -7.11 1.31
N ASN A 102 -3.25 -7.97 2.06
CA ASN A 102 -3.78 -9.19 2.68
C ASN A 102 -4.55 -10.09 1.69
N VAL A 103 -4.21 -10.03 0.40
CA VAL A 103 -4.82 -10.85 -0.65
C VAL A 103 -3.81 -11.09 -1.77
N VAL A 104 -3.80 -12.32 -2.30
CA VAL A 104 -3.02 -12.66 -3.50
C VAL A 104 -3.84 -12.33 -4.75
N ARG A 105 -3.19 -11.96 -5.85
CA ARG A 105 -3.86 -11.66 -7.13
C ARG A 105 -4.19 -12.95 -7.90
N PHE A 106 -3.29 -13.93 -7.84
CA PHE A 106 -3.43 -15.21 -8.55
C PHE A 106 -3.19 -16.41 -7.62
N PRO A 107 -3.73 -17.61 -7.94
CA PRO A 107 -3.54 -18.80 -7.11
C PRO A 107 -2.06 -19.15 -6.90
N ASN A 108 -1.24 -19.02 -7.95
CA ASN A 108 0.20 -19.34 -7.91
C ASN A 108 1.04 -18.40 -7.02
N GLU A 109 0.48 -17.28 -6.57
CA GLU A 109 1.11 -16.37 -5.61
C GLU A 109 0.94 -16.85 -4.16
N LYS A 110 0.29 -18.00 -3.96
CA LYS A 110 0.25 -18.76 -2.72
C LYS A 110 0.90 -20.12 -2.94
N LYS A 111 1.77 -20.55 -2.03
CA LYS A 111 2.40 -21.88 -2.11
C LYS A 111 1.34 -22.97 -2.08
N GLY A 112 1.26 -23.76 -3.15
CA GLY A 112 0.23 -24.80 -3.34
C GLY A 112 -1.16 -24.26 -3.67
N GLY A 113 -1.29 -22.98 -4.04
CA GLY A 113 -2.54 -22.40 -4.48
C GLY A 113 -2.86 -22.77 -5.93
N ASP A 114 -4.06 -23.28 -6.14
CA ASP A 114 -4.56 -23.82 -7.40
C ASP A 114 -5.98 -23.33 -7.75
N HIS A 115 -6.72 -22.82 -6.77
CA HIS A 115 -8.10 -22.33 -6.95
C HIS A 115 -8.20 -20.80 -6.89
N LEU A 116 -9.02 -20.23 -7.77
CA LEU A 116 -9.36 -18.80 -7.78
C LEU A 116 -10.50 -18.51 -6.78
N SER A 117 -10.21 -17.72 -5.75
CA SER A 117 -11.19 -17.28 -4.75
C SER A 117 -11.96 -16.02 -5.17
N LEU A 118 -13.06 -15.71 -4.48
CA LEU A 118 -13.78 -14.45 -4.69
C LEU A 118 -12.91 -13.24 -4.34
N ALA A 119 -12.15 -13.31 -3.24
CA ALA A 119 -11.24 -12.23 -2.84
C ALA A 119 -10.19 -11.92 -3.93
N MET A 120 -9.62 -12.96 -4.56
CA MET A 120 -8.69 -12.81 -5.68
C MET A 120 -9.36 -12.11 -6.87
N ARG A 121 -10.60 -12.50 -7.22
CA ARG A 121 -11.36 -11.87 -8.31
C ARG A 121 -11.63 -10.39 -8.03
N LEU A 122 -12.14 -10.06 -6.85
CA LEU A 122 -12.42 -8.67 -6.48
C LEU A 122 -11.15 -7.81 -6.46
N PHE A 123 -10.03 -8.38 -6.01
CA PHE A 123 -8.75 -7.68 -6.07
C PHE A 123 -8.25 -7.50 -7.50
N LEU A 124 -8.37 -8.53 -8.35
CA LEU A 124 -8.03 -8.43 -9.76
C LEU A 124 -8.88 -7.36 -10.47
N ASP A 125 -10.20 -7.37 -10.24
CA ASP A 125 -11.14 -6.37 -10.80
C ASP A 125 -10.78 -4.96 -10.32
N PHE A 126 -10.38 -4.79 -9.06
CA PHE A 126 -9.88 -3.50 -8.56
C PHE A 126 -8.62 -3.07 -9.33
N VAL A 127 -7.62 -3.94 -9.47
CA VAL A 127 -6.38 -3.61 -10.17
C VAL A 127 -6.65 -3.26 -11.64
N GLU A 128 -7.45 -4.07 -12.34
CA GLU A 128 -7.74 -3.88 -13.76
C GLU A 128 -8.64 -2.67 -14.04
N SER A 129 -9.69 -2.46 -13.24
CA SER A 129 -10.60 -1.31 -13.42
C SER A 129 -9.95 0.05 -13.16
N ASN A 130 -8.78 0.08 -12.53
CA ASN A 130 -8.00 1.29 -12.30
C ASN A 130 -6.68 1.29 -13.09
N GLU A 131 -6.54 0.37 -14.05
CA GLU A 131 -5.39 0.24 -14.95
C GLU A 131 -4.05 0.15 -14.21
N LEU A 132 -4.07 -0.37 -12.97
CA LEU A 132 -2.91 -0.42 -12.11
C LEU A 132 -1.94 -1.50 -12.56
N ILE A 133 -0.67 -1.13 -12.65
CA ILE A 133 0.43 -2.01 -13.02
C ILE A 133 1.39 -2.19 -11.84
N GLY A 134 1.88 -3.41 -11.67
CA GLY A 134 2.88 -3.74 -10.65
C GLY A 134 4.26 -3.90 -11.28
N PRO A 135 5.34 -3.60 -10.54
CA PRO A 135 6.68 -3.83 -11.06
C PRO A 135 6.96 -5.34 -11.17
N PRO A 136 7.85 -5.76 -12.09
CA PRO A 136 8.30 -7.14 -12.14
C PRO A 136 8.98 -7.50 -10.81
N ILE A 137 8.69 -8.71 -10.30
CA ILE A 137 9.44 -9.24 -9.16
C ILE A 137 10.72 -9.88 -9.65
N ILE A 138 11.81 -9.52 -8.98
CA ILE A 138 13.11 -10.16 -9.14
C ILE A 138 13.48 -10.77 -7.79
N GLY A 139 13.77 -12.07 -7.77
CA GLY A 139 14.13 -12.80 -6.55
C GLY A 139 12.93 -13.45 -5.85
N GLY A 140 12.61 -13.00 -4.64
CA GLY A 140 11.62 -13.64 -3.77
C GLY A 140 10.18 -13.53 -4.28
N TRP A 141 9.57 -14.66 -4.62
CA TRP A 141 8.19 -14.73 -5.13
C TRP A 141 7.11 -14.50 -4.06
N PHE A 142 7.45 -14.63 -2.79
CA PHE A 142 6.55 -14.48 -1.65
C PHE A 142 7.04 -13.38 -0.73
N THR A 143 6.11 -12.65 -0.11
CA THR A 143 6.41 -11.53 0.81
C THR A 143 5.99 -11.85 2.25
N TRP A 144 5.22 -12.92 2.45
CA TRP A 144 4.73 -13.35 3.75
C TRP A 144 4.94 -14.86 3.97
N SER A 145 5.24 -15.23 5.23
CA SER A 145 5.36 -16.61 5.71
C SER A 145 4.61 -16.77 7.03
N SER A 146 3.92 -17.90 7.21
CA SER A 146 3.26 -18.21 8.48
C SER A 146 4.23 -18.56 9.62
N ASN A 147 5.53 -18.62 9.34
CA ASN A 147 6.61 -18.95 10.30
C ASN A 147 6.37 -20.25 11.09
N ARG A 148 5.81 -21.27 10.42
CA ARG A 148 5.61 -22.64 10.94
C ARG A 148 6.66 -23.57 10.32
N ASP A 149 6.87 -24.75 10.91
CA ASP A 149 7.79 -25.79 10.40
C ASP A 149 7.51 -26.13 8.93
N ILE A 150 6.24 -26.22 8.57
CA ILE A 150 5.76 -26.27 7.18
C ILE A 150 5.06 -24.94 6.90
N PRO A 151 5.75 -23.96 6.30
CA PRO A 151 5.21 -22.62 6.17
C PRO A 151 4.23 -22.52 5.00
N SER A 152 3.12 -21.81 5.23
CA SER A 152 2.34 -21.20 4.17
C SER A 152 3.09 -19.96 3.68
N LEU A 153 3.23 -19.82 2.36
CA LEU A 153 3.86 -18.65 1.74
C LEU A 153 2.86 -17.97 0.82
N SER A 154 2.83 -16.64 0.88
CA SER A 154 1.93 -15.82 0.06
C SER A 154 2.63 -14.53 -0.37
N ARG A 155 2.23 -13.99 -1.52
CA ARG A 155 2.61 -12.65 -1.96
C ARG A 155 1.48 -11.67 -1.65
N LEU A 156 1.60 -10.95 -0.54
CA LEU A 156 0.58 -10.03 -0.05
C LEU A 156 0.97 -8.56 -0.27
N ASP A 157 2.28 -8.27 -0.25
CA ASP A 157 2.83 -6.93 -0.35
C ASP A 157 3.10 -6.54 -1.80
N ARG A 158 2.67 -5.33 -2.19
CA ARG A 158 2.80 -4.84 -3.57
C ARG A 158 3.01 -3.35 -3.63
N PHE A 159 3.60 -2.92 -4.74
CA PHE A 159 3.47 -1.57 -5.28
C PHE A 159 2.63 -1.69 -6.56
N LEU A 160 1.63 -0.84 -6.69
CA LEU A 160 0.73 -0.76 -7.84
C LEU A 160 0.64 0.70 -8.26
N PHE A 161 0.96 1.01 -9.50
CA PHE A 161 1.00 2.38 -10.01
C PHE A 161 0.12 2.54 -11.25
N SER A 162 -0.48 3.72 -11.42
CA SER A 162 -1.13 4.07 -12.68
C SER A 162 -0.09 4.35 -13.76
N PRO A 163 -0.43 4.11 -15.04
CA PRO A 163 0.34 4.65 -16.15
C PRO A 163 0.40 6.19 -16.07
N LEU A 164 1.50 6.76 -16.56
CA LEU A 164 1.66 8.22 -16.73
C LEU A 164 1.01 8.70 -18.03
#